data_AF-L9LCU7-F1
#
_entry.id   AF-L9LCU7-F1
#
_cell.length_a   1.000
_cell.length_b   1.000
_cell.length_c   1.000
_cell.angle_alpha   90.00
_cell.angle_beta   90.00
_cell.angle_gamma   90.00
#
_symmetry.space_group_name_H-M   'P 1'
#
loop_
_entity.id
_entity.type
_entity.pdbx_description
1 polymer ?
#
loop_
_entity_poly.entity_id
_entity_poly.type
_entity_poly.pdbx_seq_one_letter_code
_entity_poly.pdbx_strand_id
1 'polypeptide(L)'
;MAKSKNHTTHNQYQKWHRNGIKKPRSQRYESLKRVNPKFLRNMSFAKKHNRNGLKKTQANNAKAMSARLEAIMALKKPKEVQKGDPKGSSLKMSDLAYIAHSKLGKRAHAHMAKGLRLSRPKANKAKAQTKTQTKVQASAAAPSSVPARARAQARTRAPKGVQAPTKAP
;
A
#
# COMPACT_ATOMS: atom_id res chain seq x y z
N MET A 1 -49.89 55.14 23.68
CA MET A 1 -49.60 53.69 23.59
C MET A 1 -48.38 53.48 22.71
N ALA A 2 -47.30 52.85 23.20
CA ALA A 2 -46.15 52.53 22.37
C ALA A 2 -46.42 51.25 21.56
N LYS A 3 -46.16 51.26 20.25
CA LYS A 3 -46.32 50.09 19.38
C LYS A 3 -45.07 49.21 19.42
N SER A 4 -45.22 47.89 19.46
CA SER A 4 -44.14 46.90 19.34
C SER A 4 -44.21 46.16 17.99
N LYS A 5 -43.15 45.41 17.66
CA LYS A 5 -43.12 44.55 16.47
C LYS A 5 -43.91 43.26 16.73
N ASN A 6 -44.78 42.90 15.79
CA ASN A 6 -45.72 41.78 15.97
C ASN A 6 -45.11 40.39 15.67
N HIS A 7 -44.15 40.28 14.73
CA HIS A 7 -43.56 38.99 14.34
C HIS A 7 -42.17 39.13 13.69
N THR A 8 -41.27 38.17 13.90
CA THR A 8 -39.98 38.08 13.18
C THR A 8 -39.36 36.68 13.16
N THR A 9 -38.80 36.30 12.00
CA THR A 9 -38.04 35.05 11.79
C THR A 9 -36.53 35.32 11.66
N HIS A 10 -36.06 36.55 11.97
CA HIS A 10 -34.70 37.03 11.63
C HIS A 10 -33.57 36.11 12.11
N ASN A 11 -33.58 35.68 13.38
CA ASN A 11 -32.52 34.85 13.96
C ASN A 11 -32.88 33.34 14.01
N GLN A 12 -34.01 32.92 13.43
CA GLN A 12 -34.45 31.53 13.53
C GLN A 12 -33.55 30.60 12.71
N TYR A 13 -33.21 31.02 11.48
CA TYR A 13 -32.34 30.26 10.59
C TYR A 13 -30.96 30.04 11.20
N GLN A 14 -30.35 31.08 11.77
CA GLN A 14 -29.03 30.98 12.39
C GLN A 14 -29.05 30.03 13.59
N LYS A 15 -30.11 30.07 14.42
CA LYS A 15 -30.28 29.13 15.54
C LYS A 15 -30.42 27.69 15.09
N TRP A 16 -31.21 27.41 14.04
CA TRP A 16 -31.35 26.04 13.51
C TRP A 16 -30.03 25.49 12.96
N HIS A 17 -29.20 26.36 12.38
CA HIS A 17 -27.91 25.97 11.78
C HIS A 17 -26.76 25.89 12.79
N ARG A 18 -26.85 26.52 13.98
CA ARG A 18 -25.81 26.37 15.02
C ARG A 18 -25.50 24.91 15.35
N ASN A 19 -26.53 24.07 15.42
CA ASN A 19 -26.39 22.62 15.67
C ASN A 19 -26.49 21.79 14.37
N GLY A 20 -26.81 22.45 13.24
CA GLY A 20 -27.09 21.84 11.95
C GLY A 20 -28.43 21.11 11.91
N ILE A 21 -29.19 21.32 10.83
CA ILE A 21 -30.44 20.60 10.58
C ILE A 21 -30.09 19.16 10.16
N LYS A 22 -30.23 18.21 11.08
CA LYS A 22 -29.92 16.80 10.81
C LYS A 22 -31.06 16.12 10.06
N LYS A 23 -30.70 15.33 9.05
CA LYS A 23 -31.64 14.43 8.37
C LYS A 23 -32.02 13.28 9.32
N PRO A 24 -33.23 12.71 9.21
CA PRO A 24 -33.59 11.51 9.96
C PRO A 24 -32.61 10.37 9.60
N ARG A 25 -32.30 9.53 10.59
CA ARG A 25 -31.39 8.40 10.40
C ARG A 25 -32.09 7.33 9.56
N SER A 26 -31.52 6.98 8.40
CA SER A 26 -31.94 5.82 7.65
C SER A 26 -31.42 4.54 8.32
N GLN A 27 -32.29 3.53 8.40
CA GLN A 27 -31.96 2.22 8.96
C GLN A 27 -32.16 1.14 7.89
N ARG A 28 -31.31 0.11 7.89
CA ARG A 28 -31.39 -1.00 6.90
C ARG A 28 -32.75 -1.70 6.89
N TYR A 29 -33.38 -1.83 8.06
CA TYR A 29 -34.69 -2.44 8.22
C TYR A 29 -35.59 -1.48 9.01
N GLU A 30 -36.65 -0.99 8.36
CA GLU A 30 -37.66 -0.12 8.97
C GLU A 30 -38.79 -0.91 9.64
N SER A 31 -39.58 -0.24 10.47
CA SER A 31 -40.74 -0.87 11.11
C SER A 31 -41.86 -1.13 10.11
N LEU A 32 -42.53 -2.28 10.22
CA LEU A 32 -43.72 -2.60 9.40
C LEU A 32 -45.03 -2.04 10.00
N LYS A 33 -44.95 -0.96 10.78
CA LYS A 33 -46.12 -0.32 11.39
C LYS A 33 -46.99 0.29 10.28
N ARG A 34 -48.32 0.18 10.41
CA ARG A 34 -49.33 0.63 9.42
C ARG A 34 -49.40 -0.17 8.12
N VAL A 35 -48.63 -1.25 7.97
CA VAL A 35 -48.81 -2.22 6.87
C VAL A 35 -50.11 -2.99 7.05
N ASN A 36 -50.75 -3.39 5.95
CA ASN A 36 -52.05 -4.08 5.95
C ASN A 36 -52.06 -5.29 6.92
N PRO A 37 -52.98 -5.33 7.90
CA PRO A 37 -53.04 -6.43 8.88
C PRO A 37 -53.20 -7.82 8.26
N LYS A 38 -53.95 -7.96 7.16
CA LYS A 38 -54.14 -9.24 6.45
C LYS A 38 -52.80 -9.77 5.92
N PHE A 39 -51.99 -8.88 5.35
CA PHE A 39 -50.65 -9.21 4.87
C PHE A 39 -49.70 -9.57 6.04
N LEU A 40 -49.72 -8.78 7.12
CA LEU A 40 -48.87 -9.03 8.30
C LEU A 40 -49.18 -10.37 8.96
N ARG A 41 -50.46 -10.77 9.02
CA ARG A 41 -50.87 -12.09 9.51
C ARG A 41 -50.25 -13.21 8.68
N ASN A 42 -50.42 -13.17 7.35
CA ASN A 42 -49.84 -14.17 6.46
C ASN A 42 -48.30 -14.25 6.56
N MET A 43 -47.62 -13.11 6.51
CA MET A 43 -46.16 -13.05 6.64
C MET A 43 -45.69 -13.61 8.00
N SER A 44 -46.44 -13.37 9.08
CA SER A 44 -46.13 -13.92 10.41
C SER A 44 -46.29 -15.44 10.43
N PHE A 45 -47.34 -15.98 9.81
CA PHE A 45 -47.50 -17.44 9.66
C PHE A 45 -46.39 -18.07 8.82
N ALA A 46 -46.04 -17.47 7.68
CA ALA A 46 -44.92 -17.95 6.86
C ALA A 46 -43.60 -17.99 7.66
N LYS A 47 -43.29 -16.92 8.39
CA LYS A 47 -42.11 -16.86 9.27
C LYS A 47 -42.15 -17.90 10.40
N LYS A 48 -43.34 -18.16 10.97
CA LYS A 48 -43.54 -19.15 12.03
C LYS A 48 -43.19 -20.57 11.58
N HIS A 49 -43.56 -20.95 10.35
CA HIS A 49 -43.40 -22.31 9.84
C HIS A 49 -42.10 -22.58 9.05
N ASN A 50 -41.18 -21.60 8.93
CA ASN A 50 -39.91 -21.76 8.23
C ASN A 50 -39.00 -22.86 8.79
N ARG A 51 -39.15 -23.22 10.07
CA ARG A 51 -38.34 -24.28 10.72
C ARG A 51 -38.57 -25.65 10.08
N ASN A 52 -39.76 -25.90 9.55
CA ASN A 52 -40.14 -27.20 8.99
C ASN A 52 -39.36 -27.53 7.69
N GLY A 53 -38.95 -26.51 6.94
CA GLY A 53 -38.19 -26.66 5.70
C GLY A 53 -36.67 -26.72 5.86
N LEU A 54 -36.15 -26.49 7.07
CA LEU A 54 -34.73 -26.21 7.30
C LEU A 54 -33.81 -27.35 6.83
N LYS A 55 -34.18 -28.61 7.08
CA LYS A 55 -33.38 -29.79 6.68
C LYS A 55 -33.22 -29.87 5.15
N LYS A 56 -34.29 -29.58 4.40
CA LYS A 56 -34.27 -29.58 2.93
C LYS A 56 -33.37 -28.47 2.39
N THR A 57 -33.49 -27.27 2.95
CA THR A 57 -32.65 -26.12 2.59
C THR A 57 -31.18 -26.39 2.92
N GLN A 58 -30.87 -26.96 4.08
CA GLN A 58 -29.49 -27.29 4.47
C GLN A 58 -28.86 -28.30 3.51
N ALA A 59 -29.57 -29.38 3.18
CA ALA A 59 -29.09 -30.38 2.23
C ALA A 59 -28.86 -29.78 0.83
N ASN A 60 -29.77 -28.92 0.35
CA ASN A 60 -29.60 -28.24 -0.92
C ASN A 60 -28.39 -27.28 -0.91
N ASN A 61 -28.23 -26.50 0.16
CA ASN A 61 -27.10 -25.59 0.31
C ASN A 61 -25.77 -26.34 0.37
N ALA A 62 -25.71 -27.48 1.06
CA ALA A 62 -24.52 -28.33 1.10
C ALA A 62 -24.15 -28.84 -0.29
N LYS A 63 -25.14 -29.33 -1.05
CA LYS A 63 -24.94 -29.75 -2.45
C LYS A 63 -24.46 -28.59 -3.34
N ALA A 64 -25.00 -27.39 -3.15
CA ALA A 64 -24.57 -26.22 -3.90
C ALA A 64 -23.12 -25.82 -3.56
N MET A 65 -22.73 -25.93 -2.28
CA MET A 65 -21.35 -25.66 -1.86
C MET A 65 -20.37 -26.70 -2.39
N SER A 66 -20.71 -27.99 -2.35
CA SER A 66 -19.83 -29.04 -2.90
C SER A 66 -19.61 -28.85 -4.40
N ALA A 67 -20.68 -28.57 -5.17
CA ALA A 67 -20.57 -28.28 -6.60
C ALA A 67 -19.68 -27.06 -6.89
N ARG A 68 -19.77 -26.00 -6.07
CA ARG A 68 -18.89 -24.83 -6.18
C ARG A 68 -17.43 -25.19 -5.90
N LEU A 69 -17.17 -26.01 -4.89
CA LEU A 69 -15.81 -26.46 -4.57
C LEU A 69 -15.22 -27.30 -5.71
N GLU A 70 -16.00 -28.21 -6.27
CA GLU A 70 -15.59 -29.00 -7.43
C GLU A 70 -15.27 -28.11 -8.64
N ALA A 71 -16.10 -27.10 -8.91
CA ALA A 71 -15.84 -26.13 -9.98
C ALA A 71 -14.54 -25.33 -9.76
N ILE A 72 -14.27 -24.89 -8.53
CA ILE A 72 -13.02 -24.21 -8.18
C ILE A 72 -11.82 -25.15 -8.37
N MET A 73 -11.95 -26.41 -7.94
CA MET A 73 -10.90 -27.41 -8.11
C MET A 73 -10.67 -27.75 -9.59
N ALA A 74 -11.72 -27.79 -10.41
CA ALA A 74 -11.63 -27.98 -11.84
C ALA A 74 -10.94 -26.78 -12.53
N LEU A 75 -11.22 -25.55 -12.11
CA LEU A 75 -10.52 -24.35 -12.59
C LEU A 75 -9.04 -24.35 -12.18
N LYS A 76 -8.73 -24.84 -10.98
CA LYS A 76 -7.36 -24.94 -10.47
C LYS A 76 -6.54 -26.00 -11.23
N LYS A 77 -7.19 -27.02 -11.81
CA LYS A 77 -6.48 -27.94 -12.72
C LYS A 77 -6.06 -27.17 -13.96
N PRO A 78 -4.77 -27.22 -14.37
CA PRO A 78 -4.32 -26.50 -15.55
C PRO A 78 -5.08 -27.06 -16.76
N LYS A 79 -5.97 -26.24 -17.32
CA LYS A 79 -6.50 -26.47 -18.65
C LYS A 79 -5.30 -26.40 -19.59
N GLU A 80 -5.07 -27.47 -20.34
CA GLU A 80 -4.04 -27.57 -21.37
C GLU A 80 -4.27 -26.46 -22.41
N VAL A 81 -3.69 -25.30 -22.16
CA VAL A 81 -3.66 -24.19 -23.11
C VAL A 81 -2.49 -24.46 -24.04
N GLN A 82 -2.81 -24.67 -25.32
CA GLN A 82 -1.84 -24.62 -26.40
C GLN A 82 -0.99 -23.36 -26.23
N LYS A 83 0.31 -23.54 -26.04
CA LYS A 83 1.27 -22.43 -26.02
C LYS A 83 1.37 -21.88 -27.43
N GLY A 84 0.58 -20.85 -27.72
CA GLY A 84 0.94 -19.88 -28.75
C GLY A 84 2.01 -18.98 -28.16
N ASP A 85 3.25 -19.13 -28.60
CA ASP A 85 4.35 -18.29 -28.12
C ASP A 85 4.04 -16.81 -28.41
N PRO A 86 3.99 -15.93 -27.39
CA PRO A 86 3.89 -14.51 -27.64
C PRO A 86 5.21 -14.06 -28.26
N LYS A 87 5.18 -13.63 -29.53
CA LYS A 87 6.33 -13.03 -30.22
C LYS A 87 6.84 -11.85 -29.37
N GLY A 88 7.93 -12.10 -28.65
CA GLY A 88 8.36 -11.29 -27.52
C GLY A 88 8.98 -9.95 -27.91
N SER A 89 8.65 -8.91 -27.16
CA SER A 89 9.44 -7.67 -27.12
C SER A 89 10.87 -7.99 -26.71
N SER A 90 11.87 -7.30 -27.31
CA SER A 90 13.27 -7.53 -26.97
C SER A 90 13.50 -7.40 -25.46
N LEU A 91 14.16 -8.40 -24.86
CA LEU A 91 14.40 -8.50 -23.41
C LEU A 91 15.05 -7.23 -22.81
N LYS A 92 15.84 -6.53 -23.63
CA LYS A 92 16.47 -5.25 -23.27
C LYS A 92 15.45 -4.16 -22.90
N MET A 93 14.32 -4.10 -23.61
CA MET A 93 13.29 -3.08 -23.34
C MET A 93 12.50 -3.40 -22.07
N SER A 94 12.21 -4.67 -21.81
CA SER A 94 11.55 -5.09 -20.55
C SER A 94 12.43 -4.89 -19.33
N ASP A 95 13.74 -5.12 -19.46
CA ASP A 95 14.71 -4.92 -18.37
C ASP A 95 14.85 -3.44 -18.01
N LEU A 96 14.91 -2.55 -19.01
CA LEU A 96 14.93 -1.11 -18.77
C LEU A 96 13.64 -0.61 -18.13
N ALA A 97 12.49 -1.13 -18.56
CA ALA A 97 11.20 -0.82 -17.95
C ALA A 97 11.13 -1.29 -16.48
N TYR A 98 11.68 -2.48 -16.18
CA TYR A 98 11.77 -3.01 -14.82
C TYR A 98 12.71 -2.19 -13.93
N ILE A 99 13.86 -1.77 -14.47
CA ILE A 99 14.82 -0.92 -13.75
C ILE A 99 14.20 0.44 -13.46
N ALA A 100 13.55 1.08 -14.43
CA ALA A 100 12.90 2.39 -14.24
C ALA A 100 11.67 2.33 -13.30
N HIS A 101 11.14 1.14 -13.01
CA HIS A 101 9.93 1.01 -12.22
C HIS A 101 10.16 1.33 -10.73
N SER A 102 9.44 2.35 -10.23
CA SER A 102 9.66 2.98 -8.93
C SER A 102 9.61 2.02 -7.72
N LYS A 103 8.87 0.91 -7.77
CA LYS A 103 8.82 -0.10 -6.70
C LYS A 103 9.73 -1.30 -6.92
N LEU A 104 9.85 -1.76 -8.16
CA LEU A 104 10.53 -3.03 -8.49
C LEU A 104 12.03 -2.82 -8.76
N GLY A 105 12.38 -1.70 -9.40
CA GLY A 105 13.75 -1.33 -9.72
C GLY A 105 14.57 -0.78 -8.54
N LYS A 106 13.98 -0.59 -7.35
CA LYS A 106 14.67 0.01 -6.18
C LYS A 106 15.97 -0.71 -5.82
N ARG A 107 15.95 -2.05 -5.82
CA ARG A 107 17.14 -2.87 -5.51
C ARG A 107 18.17 -2.81 -6.64
N ALA A 108 17.72 -2.77 -7.90
CA ALA A 108 18.60 -2.63 -9.06
C ALA A 108 19.32 -1.27 -9.03
N HIS A 109 18.60 -0.17 -8.82
CA HIS A 109 19.19 1.16 -8.66
C HIS A 109 20.18 1.24 -7.49
N ALA A 110 19.86 0.64 -6.35
CA ALA A 110 20.78 0.59 -5.21
C ALA A 110 22.06 -0.20 -5.54
N HIS A 111 21.98 -1.28 -6.31
CA HIS A 111 23.14 -2.05 -6.78
C HIS A 111 23.98 -1.26 -7.78
N MET A 112 23.35 -0.62 -8.77
CA MET A 112 24.03 0.24 -9.74
C MET A 112 24.74 1.41 -9.06
N ALA A 113 24.09 2.07 -8.10
CA ALA A 113 24.69 3.15 -7.32
C ALA A 113 25.88 2.67 -6.46
N LYS A 114 25.85 1.45 -5.94
CA LYS A 114 26.97 0.85 -5.21
C LYS A 114 28.13 0.51 -6.14
N GLY A 115 27.86 -0.11 -7.29
CA GLY A 115 28.88 -0.44 -8.29
C GLY A 115 29.58 0.79 -8.87
N LEU A 116 28.82 1.88 -9.09
CA LEU A 116 29.38 3.16 -9.54
C LEU A 116 30.24 3.84 -8.47
N ARG A 117 29.95 3.63 -7.18
CA ARG A 117 30.69 4.26 -6.07
C ARG A 117 31.87 3.45 -5.56
N LEU A 118 31.85 2.11 -5.67
CA LEU A 118 32.94 1.23 -5.23
C LEU A 118 33.72 0.70 -6.43
N SER A 119 34.82 1.38 -6.79
CA SER A 119 35.87 0.76 -7.60
C SER A 119 36.72 -0.15 -6.70
N ARG A 120 36.70 -1.46 -6.95
CA ARG A 120 37.59 -2.42 -6.29
C ARG A 120 38.66 -2.87 -7.30
N PRO A 121 39.95 -2.52 -7.11
CA PRO A 121 41.00 -3.12 -7.92
C PRO A 121 41.10 -4.62 -7.58
N LYS A 122 41.09 -5.45 -8.62
CA LYS A 122 41.33 -6.88 -8.49
C LYS A 122 42.84 -7.07 -8.24
N ALA A 123 43.24 -7.46 -7.04
CA ALA A 123 44.64 -7.74 -6.74
C ALA A 123 45.10 -8.99 -7.53
N ASN A 124 45.83 -8.77 -8.62
CA ASN A 124 46.48 -9.85 -9.37
C ASN A 124 47.80 -10.19 -8.69
N LYS A 125 47.99 -11.47 -8.31
CA LYS A 125 49.28 -11.99 -7.84
C LYS A 125 50.32 -11.94 -8.99
N ALA A 126 51.53 -11.55 -8.62
CA ALA A 126 52.68 -11.21 -9.45
C ALA A 126 53.11 -12.25 -10.51
N LYS A 127 53.64 -11.76 -11.65
CA LYS A 127 54.90 -12.24 -12.27
C LYS A 127 55.36 -11.40 -13.48
N ALA A 128 56.69 -11.27 -13.57
CA ALA A 128 57.54 -11.09 -14.76
C ALA A 128 57.81 -9.68 -15.36
N GLN A 129 58.99 -9.14 -14.99
CA GLN A 129 60.09 -8.61 -15.83
C GLN A 129 59.77 -7.77 -17.09
N THR A 130 60.30 -6.55 -17.19
CA THR A 130 61.34 -6.18 -18.20
C THR A 130 61.94 -4.77 -17.97
N LYS A 131 63.24 -4.66 -18.32
CA LYS A 131 64.13 -3.48 -18.41
C LYS A 131 63.54 -2.41 -19.36
N THR A 132 63.76 -1.10 -19.22
CA THR A 132 65.00 -0.37 -19.56
C THR A 132 64.83 1.14 -19.32
N GLN A 133 65.86 1.76 -18.73
CA GLN A 133 66.47 3.06 -19.07
C GLN A 133 65.57 4.28 -19.35
N THR A 134 65.75 5.36 -18.57
CA THR A 134 66.53 6.53 -18.99
C THR A 134 66.77 7.45 -17.78
N LYS A 135 68.05 7.65 -17.48
CA LYS A 135 68.61 8.57 -16.49
C LYS A 135 69.05 9.81 -17.24
N VAL A 136 68.56 10.99 -16.89
CA VAL A 136 69.28 12.25 -17.05
C VAL A 136 69.03 13.12 -15.80
N GLN A 137 70.11 13.25 -15.02
CA GLN A 137 70.66 14.46 -14.37
C GLN A 137 69.81 15.75 -14.38
N ALA A 138 69.81 16.64 -13.39
CA ALA A 138 70.66 16.87 -12.22
C ALA A 138 69.99 17.94 -11.32
N SER A 139 70.45 18.05 -10.06
CA SER A 139 70.66 19.27 -9.23
C SER A 139 69.59 20.39 -9.24
N ALA A 140 69.13 21.00 -8.16
CA ALA A 140 69.57 21.12 -6.78
C ALA A 140 68.51 21.96 -6.01
N ALA A 141 68.71 22.08 -4.69
CA ALA A 141 68.15 23.06 -3.75
C ALA A 141 66.82 22.72 -3.02
N ALA A 142 66.95 22.71 -1.69
CA ALA A 142 65.93 22.48 -0.65
C ALA A 142 65.48 23.84 -0.03
N PRO A 143 64.80 23.91 1.13
CA PRO A 143 63.40 23.54 1.39
C PRO A 143 62.62 24.67 2.13
N SER A 144 61.41 24.31 2.59
CA SER A 144 60.64 24.91 3.71
C SER A 144 59.55 25.94 3.37
N SER A 145 58.28 25.60 3.64
CA SER A 145 57.61 25.92 4.91
C SER A 145 56.08 25.74 4.77
N VAL A 146 55.54 24.93 5.68
CA VAL A 146 54.10 24.84 6.03
C VAL A 146 53.74 26.09 6.89
N PRO A 147 52.47 26.49 7.12
CA PRO A 147 51.47 25.62 7.74
C PRO A 147 50.01 25.78 7.29
N ALA A 148 49.28 24.72 7.61
CA ALA A 148 47.85 24.56 7.59
C ALA A 148 47.08 25.55 8.48
N ARG A 149 45.79 25.74 8.18
CA ARG A 149 44.79 25.96 9.23
C ARG A 149 43.48 25.27 8.91
N ALA A 150 43.13 24.36 9.81
CA ALA A 150 41.90 23.60 9.88
C ALA A 150 40.71 24.48 10.32
N ARG A 151 39.50 24.09 9.92
CA ARG A 151 38.31 24.32 10.77
C ARG A 151 37.31 23.17 10.65
N ALA A 152 36.88 22.77 11.83
CA ALA A 152 36.11 21.59 12.18
C ALA A 152 34.58 21.82 12.12
N GLN A 153 33.85 20.78 12.55
CA GLN A 153 32.44 20.71 13.01
C GLN A 153 31.47 20.14 11.95
N ALA A 154 30.53 19.23 12.23
CA ALA A 154 30.15 18.45 13.42
C ALA A 154 29.26 17.28 12.94
N ARG A 155 29.23 16.15 13.67
CA ARG A 155 28.20 15.10 13.54
C ARG A 155 27.68 14.75 14.92
N THR A 156 26.37 14.90 15.13
CA THR A 156 25.62 14.32 16.26
C THR A 156 25.12 12.93 15.88
N ARG A 157 25.20 12.00 16.84
CA ARG A 157 24.71 10.61 16.78
C ARG A 157 23.35 10.51 17.49
N ALA A 158 22.44 9.68 16.97
CA ALA A 158 21.34 9.03 17.72
C ALA A 158 21.89 7.78 18.48
N PRO A 159 21.16 6.97 19.31
CA PRO A 159 19.70 6.73 19.36
C PRO A 159 19.08 6.34 20.74
N LYS A 160 17.76 6.07 20.78
CA LYS A 160 17.02 4.97 21.48
C LYS A 160 15.68 5.43 22.09
N GLY A 161 14.65 4.56 22.02
CA GLY A 161 13.46 4.62 22.88
C GLY A 161 12.22 3.97 22.26
N VAL A 162 11.57 3.06 23.00
CA VAL A 162 10.56 2.08 22.59
C VAL A 162 9.18 2.46 23.17
N GLN A 163 8.09 1.97 22.55
CA GLN A 163 6.76 1.61 23.11
C GLN A 163 5.52 2.33 22.53
N ALA A 164 4.49 1.51 22.29
CA ALA A 164 3.07 1.79 22.10
C ALA A 164 2.30 0.57 22.69
N PRO A 165 0.96 0.56 22.78
CA PRO A 165 -0.02 1.54 23.28
C PRO A 165 -0.94 0.92 24.38
N THR A 166 -1.73 1.71 25.12
CA THR A 166 -2.86 1.19 25.93
C THR A 166 -4.07 2.11 25.91
N LYS A 167 -5.25 1.50 26.05
CA LYS A 167 -6.60 2.04 25.91
C LYS A 167 -7.43 1.64 27.14
N ALA A 168 -8.38 2.52 27.53
CA ALA A 168 -9.64 2.26 28.29
C ALA A 168 -9.52 1.97 29.81
N PRO A 169 -10.59 2.11 30.62
CA PRO A 169 -12.02 2.33 30.31
C PRO A 169 -12.52 3.78 30.34
#